data_AF-A0A2D5Z941-F1
#
_entry.id   AF-A0A2D5Z941-F1
#
_cell.length_a   1.000
_cell.length_b   1.000
_cell.length_c   1.000
_cell.angle_alpha   90.00
_cell.angle_beta   90.00
_cell.angle_gamma   90.00
#
_symmetry.space_group_name_H-M   'P 1'
#
loop_
_entity.id
_entity.type
_entity.pdbx_description
1 polymer ?
#
loop_
_entity_poly.entity_id
_entity_poly.type
_entity_poly.pdbx_seq_one_letter_code
_entity_poly.pdbx_strand_id
1 'polypeptide(L)'
;MYFYRQKIRDIPGEWSFRDYVLELAEATPETRFFEYHGYRLGASEYVLGANGEIIIDFIAKYENRSRDIRRISSRLNLDDFGSLRIQGARPDESGYSGFYDSETREIIRRRYAKDIELFDYEFDGQS
;
A
#
# COMPACT_ATOMS: atom_id res chain seq x y z
N MET A 1 0.47 -0.86 -7.46
CA MET A 1 0.47 -2.23 -8.06
C MET A 1 0.32 -2.22 -9.58
N TYR A 2 -0.38 -1.25 -10.18
CA TYR A 2 -0.57 -1.09 -11.64
C TYR A 2 0.66 -1.41 -12.51
N PHE A 3 1.79 -0.70 -12.37
CA PHE A 3 2.97 -0.90 -13.24
C PHE A 3 3.55 -2.31 -13.18
N TYR A 4 3.56 -2.91 -11.98
CA TYR A 4 4.02 -4.28 -11.81
C TYR A 4 3.09 -5.26 -12.54
N ARG A 5 1.77 -5.10 -12.39
CA ARG A 5 0.75 -5.97 -13.01
C ARG A 5 0.70 -5.82 -14.53
N GLN A 6 0.91 -4.61 -15.06
CA GLN A 6 1.16 -4.37 -16.48
C GLN A 6 2.39 -5.15 -16.97
N LYS A 7 3.52 -5.04 -16.25
CA LYS A 7 4.78 -5.72 -16.62
C LYS A 7 4.64 -7.23 -16.69
N ILE A 8 3.92 -7.84 -15.75
CA ILE A 8 3.68 -9.30 -15.72
C ILE A 8 2.46 -9.73 -16.54
N ARG A 9 1.76 -8.80 -17.20
CA ARG A 9 0.55 -9.05 -18.01
C ARG A 9 -0.59 -9.72 -17.23
N ASP A 10 -0.74 -9.34 -15.97
CA ASP A 10 -1.80 -9.81 -15.06
C ASP A 10 -3.08 -8.96 -15.15
N ILE A 11 -3.01 -7.82 -15.83
CA ILE A 11 -4.15 -6.95 -16.17
C ILE A 11 -4.12 -6.62 -17.66
N PRO A 12 -5.25 -6.19 -18.25
CA PRO A 12 -5.30 -5.83 -19.68
C PRO A 12 -4.29 -4.72 -20.02
N GLY A 13 -3.56 -4.89 -21.13
CA GLY A 13 -2.47 -3.99 -21.53
C GLY A 13 -2.95 -2.61 -22.00
N GLU A 14 -4.23 -2.53 -22.38
CA GLU A 14 -4.93 -1.33 -22.80
C GLU A 14 -5.42 -0.45 -21.64
N TRP A 15 -5.46 -0.99 -20.42
CA TRP A 15 -5.88 -0.22 -19.26
C TRP A 15 -4.89 0.90 -18.97
N SER A 16 -5.38 2.13 -18.92
CA SER A 16 -4.66 3.24 -18.32
C SER A 16 -4.60 3.08 -16.80
N PHE A 17 -3.76 3.90 -16.15
CA PHE A 17 -3.75 3.97 -14.69
C PHE A 17 -5.11 4.37 -14.12
N ARG A 18 -5.83 5.25 -14.83
CA ARG A 18 -7.18 5.69 -14.45
C ARG A 18 -8.17 4.53 -14.52
N ASP A 19 -8.17 3.74 -15.59
CA ASP A 19 -9.04 2.57 -15.72
C ASP A 19 -8.80 1.58 -14.57
N TYR A 20 -7.53 1.36 -14.21
CA TYR A 20 -7.16 0.55 -13.05
C TYR A 20 -7.74 1.09 -11.74
N VAL A 21 -7.68 2.41 -11.51
CA VAL A 21 -8.22 3.04 -10.28
C VAL A 21 -9.74 2.93 -10.23
N LEU A 22 -10.43 3.13 -11.36
CA LEU A 22 -11.89 3.02 -11.44
C LEU A 22 -12.35 1.57 -11.15
N GLU A 23 -11.69 0.58 -11.73
CA GLU A 23 -11.98 -0.84 -11.48
C GLU A 23 -11.67 -1.22 -10.03
N LEU A 24 -10.55 -0.73 -9.47
CA LEU A 24 -10.21 -0.95 -8.07
C LEU A 24 -11.23 -0.33 -7.12
N ALA A 25 -11.79 0.84 -7.46
CA ALA A 25 -12.75 1.55 -6.62
C ALA A 25 -13.96 0.70 -6.27
N GLU A 26 -14.46 -0.05 -7.26
CA GLU A 26 -15.66 -0.88 -7.17
C GLU A 26 -15.32 -2.37 -6.97
N ALA A 27 -14.05 -2.73 -6.79
CA ALA A 27 -13.60 -4.11 -6.77
C ALA A 27 -14.18 -4.92 -5.59
N THR A 28 -14.89 -6.00 -5.94
CA THR A 28 -15.39 -7.07 -5.07
C THR A 28 -14.55 -8.35 -5.26
N PRO A 29 -14.76 -9.41 -4.45
CA PRO A 29 -14.12 -10.71 -4.69
C PRO A 29 -14.41 -11.32 -6.08
N GLU A 30 -15.50 -10.92 -6.72
CA GLU A 30 -15.94 -11.40 -8.04
C GLU A 30 -15.42 -10.52 -9.19
N THR A 31 -14.86 -9.35 -8.89
CA THR A 31 -14.30 -8.45 -9.92
C THR A 31 -13.09 -9.10 -10.56
N ARG A 32 -13.17 -9.30 -11.88
CA ARG A 32 -12.09 -9.87 -12.68
C ARG A 32 -10.80 -9.09 -12.48
N PHE A 33 -9.68 -9.81 -12.33
CA PHE A 33 -8.36 -9.25 -12.02
C PHE A 33 -8.23 -8.64 -10.60
N PHE A 34 -9.24 -8.76 -9.74
CA PHE A 34 -9.19 -8.32 -8.34
C PHE A 34 -9.68 -9.40 -7.37
N GLU A 35 -9.77 -10.65 -7.84
CA GLU A 35 -10.21 -11.81 -7.06
C GLU A 35 -9.29 -12.03 -5.85
N TYR A 36 -7.98 -11.81 -6.04
CA TYR A 36 -7.02 -11.86 -4.94
C TYR A 36 -7.17 -10.65 -4.02
N HIS A 37 -7.56 -10.92 -2.77
CA HIS A 37 -7.78 -9.93 -1.72
C HIS A 37 -6.64 -8.91 -1.55
N GLY A 38 -5.38 -9.32 -1.74
CA GLY A 38 -4.22 -8.43 -1.66
C GLY A 38 -4.17 -7.33 -2.75
N TYR A 39 -5.01 -7.40 -3.78
CA TYR A 39 -5.16 -6.33 -4.77
C TYR A 39 -6.22 -5.29 -4.40
N ARG A 40 -7.13 -5.61 -3.47
CA ARG A 40 -8.31 -4.78 -3.17
C ARG A 40 -8.43 -4.33 -1.73
N LEU A 41 -7.84 -5.04 -0.77
CA LEU A 41 -7.87 -4.69 0.65
C LEU A 41 -6.75 -3.70 1.01
N GLY A 42 -7.07 -2.76 1.91
CA GLY A 42 -6.08 -1.91 2.57
C GLY A 42 -5.28 -2.67 3.64
N ALA A 43 -4.18 -2.09 4.08
CA ALA A 43 -3.39 -2.63 5.19
C ALA A 43 -4.18 -2.61 6.51
N SER A 44 -5.13 -1.68 6.67
CA SER A 44 -6.02 -1.62 7.83
C SER A 44 -6.79 -2.95 8.06
N GLU A 45 -7.13 -3.66 6.99
CA GLU A 45 -7.87 -4.93 7.05
C GLU A 45 -7.07 -6.10 7.65
N TYR A 46 -5.75 -5.97 7.76
CA TYR A 46 -4.86 -7.01 8.31
C TYR A 46 -4.44 -6.74 9.76
N VAL A 47 -4.71 -5.53 10.27
CA VAL A 47 -4.22 -5.08 11.58
C VAL A 47 -5.36 -4.80 12.56
N LEU A 48 -6.60 -4.92 12.10
CA LEU A 48 -7.79 -4.71 12.89
C LEU A 48 -8.47 -6.02 13.23
N GLY A 49 -8.96 -6.11 14.46
CA GLY A 49 -9.77 -7.22 14.95
C GLY A 49 -11.21 -7.13 14.47
N ALA A 50 -12.01 -8.11 14.88
CA ALA A 50 -13.40 -8.22 14.44
C ALA A 50 -14.28 -7.02 14.84
N ASN A 51 -13.88 -6.25 15.85
CA ASN A 51 -14.62 -5.08 16.32
C ASN A 51 -13.98 -3.75 15.87
N GLY A 52 -12.99 -3.78 14.99
CA GLY A 52 -12.30 -2.60 14.49
C GLY A 52 -11.21 -2.04 15.41
N GLU A 53 -10.80 -2.80 16.42
CA GLU A 53 -9.67 -2.48 17.30
C GLU A 53 -8.32 -2.87 16.67
N ILE A 54 -7.26 -2.11 16.93
CA ILE A 54 -5.90 -2.50 16.51
C ILE A 54 -5.45 -3.72 17.31
N ILE A 55 -5.11 -4.81 16.62
CA ILE A 55 -4.69 -6.08 17.24
C ILE A 55 -3.17 -6.32 17.21
N ILE A 56 -2.39 -5.27 16.92
CA ILE A 56 -0.94 -5.34 16.83
C ILE A 56 -0.26 -4.31 17.72
N ASP A 57 0.94 -4.63 18.21
CA ASP A 57 1.69 -3.78 19.14
C ASP A 57 2.52 -2.68 18.46
N PHE A 58 2.80 -2.82 17.16
CA PHE A 58 3.69 -1.93 16.41
C PHE A 58 3.53 -2.08 14.89
N ILE A 59 3.54 -0.96 14.17
CA ILE A 59 3.57 -0.89 12.71
C ILE A 59 4.87 -0.20 12.29
N ALA A 60 5.71 -0.91 11.55
CA ALA A 60 6.89 -0.35 10.93
C ALA A 60 6.53 0.30 9.59
N LYS A 61 7.06 1.48 9.29
CA LYS A 61 6.84 2.15 8.00
C LYS A 61 8.06 2.01 7.08
N TYR A 62 7.83 1.85 5.78
CA TYR A 62 8.91 1.55 4.82
C TYR A 62 9.91 2.71 4.68
N GLU A 63 9.43 3.94 4.70
CA GLU A 63 10.26 5.16 4.69
C GLU A 63 11.16 5.26 5.94
N ASN A 64 10.77 4.59 7.03
CA ASN A 64 11.52 4.52 8.28
C ASN A 64 12.21 3.16 8.49
N ARG A 65 12.29 2.32 7.44
CA ARG A 65 12.67 0.90 7.54
C ARG A 65 13.89 0.64 8.42
N SER A 66 15.01 1.34 8.19
CA SER A 66 16.24 1.11 8.96
C SER A 66 16.08 1.45 10.45
N ARG A 67 15.30 2.49 10.77
CA ARG A 67 15.01 2.90 12.15
C ARG A 67 14.08 1.89 12.82
N ASP A 68 13.03 1.49 12.13
CA ASP A 68 12.00 0.62 12.70
C ASP A 68 12.51 -0.81 12.86
N ILE A 69 13.35 -1.32 11.95
CA ILE A 69 14.05 -2.61 12.12
C ILE A 69 14.90 -2.60 13.40
N ARG A 70 15.69 -1.54 13.65
CA ARG A 70 16.47 -1.42 14.90
C ARG A 70 15.58 -1.39 16.13
N ARG A 71 14.45 -0.69 16.07
CA ARG A 71 13.48 -0.65 17.18
C ARG A 71 12.94 -2.05 17.50
N ILE A 72 12.63 -2.84 16.47
CA ILE A 72 12.15 -4.22 16.65
C ILE A 72 13.25 -5.10 17.22
N SER A 73 14.49 -5.02 16.70
CA SER A 73 15.60 -5.85 17.19
C SER A 73 15.89 -5.57 18.67
N SER A 74 15.91 -4.30 19.07
CA SER A 74 16.06 -3.91 20.48
C SER A 74 14.92 -4.43 21.36
N ARG A 75 13.66 -4.38 20.89
CA ARG A 75 12.50 -4.89 21.66
C ARG A 75 12.56 -6.41 21.84
N LEU A 76 13.14 -7.14 20.89
CA LEU A 76 13.28 -8.59 20.93
C LEU A 76 14.58 -9.06 21.61
N ASN A 77 15.43 -8.15 22.11
CA ASN A 77 16.77 -8.46 22.58
C ASN A 77 17.60 -9.25 21.55
N LEU A 78 17.46 -8.88 20.28
CA LEU A 78 18.26 -9.42 19.18
C LEU A 78 19.31 -8.38 18.77
N ASP A 79 20.57 -8.80 18.77
CA ASP A 79 21.70 -7.93 18.42
C ASP A 79 21.71 -7.56 16.94
N ASP A 80 21.17 -8.43 16.07
CA ASP A 80 21.04 -8.22 14.62
C ASP A 80 19.97 -9.17 14.04
N PHE A 81 19.28 -8.75 12.97
CA PHE A 81 18.46 -9.64 12.12
C PHE A 81 19.30 -10.31 11.01
N GLY A 82 20.61 -10.06 11.01
CA GLY A 82 21.57 -10.52 10.02
C GLY A 82 21.60 -9.61 8.79
N SER A 83 22.42 -9.98 7.79
CA SER A 83 22.46 -9.28 6.51
C SER A 83 21.16 -9.53 5.74
N LEU A 84 20.18 -8.64 5.88
CA LEU A 84 19.02 -8.63 5.01
C LEU A 84 19.52 -8.43 3.57
N ARG A 85 19.29 -9.41 2.70
CA ARG A 85 19.51 -9.26 1.26
C ARG A 85 18.42 -8.33 0.73
N ILE A 86 18.65 -7.03 0.88
CA ILE A 86 17.70 -5.98 0.50
C ILE A 86 17.62 -5.97 -1.03
N GLN A 87 16.54 -6.52 -1.60
CA GLN A 87 16.16 -6.16 -2.96
C GLN A 87 15.76 -4.68 -2.93
N GLY A 88 16.70 -3.82 -3.34
CA GLY A 88 16.45 -2.40 -3.46
C GLY A 88 15.52 -2.12 -4.62
N ALA A 89 14.21 -2.17 -4.38
CA ALA A 89 13.30 -1.40 -5.21
C ALA A 89 13.68 0.07 -5.00
N ARG A 90 14.36 0.67 -5.98
CA ARG A 90 14.52 2.12 -6.02
C ARG A 90 13.13 2.68 -6.26
N PRO A 91 12.53 3.42 -5.32
CA PRO A 91 11.35 4.20 -5.66
C PRO A 91 11.79 5.12 -6.80
N ASP A 92 11.04 5.10 -7.90
CA ASP A 92 11.23 6.12 -8.92
C ASP A 92 10.99 7.48 -8.23
N GLU A 93 12.01 8.34 -8.23
CA GLU A 93 11.93 9.70 -7.66
C GLU A 93 10.84 10.53 -8.36
N SER A 94 10.35 10.09 -9.53
CA SER A 94 9.31 10.77 -10.30
C SER A 94 7.94 10.84 -9.61
N GLY A 95 7.75 10.22 -8.44
CA GLY A 95 6.51 10.30 -7.66
C GLY A 95 5.34 9.62 -8.38
N TYR A 96 4.84 8.52 -7.85
CA TYR A 96 3.61 7.90 -8.38
C TYR A 96 2.40 8.84 -8.33
N SER A 97 2.47 9.93 -7.56
CA SER A 97 1.48 11.00 -7.46
C SER A 97 1.17 11.66 -8.81
N GLY A 98 2.13 11.68 -9.74
CA GLY A 98 1.96 12.25 -11.09
C GLY A 98 0.97 11.49 -11.98
N PHE A 99 0.62 10.24 -11.65
CA PHE A 99 -0.38 9.47 -12.39
C PHE A 99 -1.82 9.74 -11.96
N TYR A 100 -2.01 10.43 -10.83
CA TYR A 100 -3.33 10.71 -10.29
C TYR A 100 -3.84 12.10 -10.71
N ASP A 101 -4.95 12.12 -11.43
CA ASP A 101 -5.79 13.32 -11.62
C ASP A 101 -6.67 13.59 -10.38
N SER A 102 -7.37 14.74 -10.34
CA SER A 102 -8.18 15.14 -9.19
C SER A 102 -9.25 14.11 -8.79
N GLU A 103 -9.85 13.43 -9.76
CA GLU A 103 -10.91 12.46 -9.52
C GLU A 103 -10.36 11.13 -8.99
N THR A 104 -9.31 10.60 -9.61
CA THR A 104 -8.64 9.38 -9.15
C THR A 104 -8.02 9.56 -7.76
N ARG A 105 -7.54 10.77 -7.42
CA ARG A 105 -7.13 11.09 -6.04
C ARG A 105 -8.28 10.96 -5.06
N GLU A 106 -9.44 11.54 -5.38
CA GLU A 106 -10.60 11.50 -4.50
C GLU A 106 -11.13 10.07 -4.33
N ILE A 107 -11.12 9.27 -5.40
CA ILE A 107 -11.48 7.84 -5.34
C ILE A 107 -10.57 7.09 -4.37
N ILE A 108 -9.25 7.22 -4.52
CA ILE A 108 -8.28 6.57 -3.62
C ILE A 108 -8.41 7.07 -2.20
N ARG A 109 -8.57 8.39 -2.00
CA ARG A 109 -8.75 9.00 -0.68
C ARG A 109 -9.97 8.42 0.04
N ARG A 110 -11.10 8.26 -0.66
CA ARG A 110 -12.31 7.65 -0.09
C ARG A 110 -12.10 6.18 0.22
N ARG A 111 -11.54 5.42 -0.73
CA ARG A 111 -11.36 3.97 -0.57
C ARG A 111 -10.39 3.61 0.54
N TYR A 112 -9.33 4.39 0.72
CA TYR A 112 -8.30 4.16 1.75
C TYR A 112 -8.40 5.15 2.91
N ALA A 113 -9.55 5.78 3.14
CA ALA A 113 -9.74 6.76 4.22
C ALA A 113 -9.35 6.18 5.60
N LYS A 114 -9.71 4.91 5.83
CA LYS A 114 -9.40 4.16 7.04
C LYS A 114 -7.89 3.96 7.21
N ASP A 115 -7.18 3.58 6.16
CA ASP A 115 -5.73 3.42 6.18
C ASP A 115 -5.01 4.76 6.40
N ILE A 116 -5.49 5.81 5.73
CA ILE A 116 -4.98 7.19 5.87
C ILE A 116 -5.08 7.66 7.32
N GLU A 117 -6.24 7.49 7.95
CA GLU A 117 -6.49 7.85 9.34
C GLU A 117 -5.66 6.98 10.30
N LEU A 118 -5.69 5.66 10.11
CA LEU A 118 -5.08 4.70 11.04
C LEU A 118 -3.54 4.80 11.06
N PHE A 119 -2.94 5.07 9.91
CA PHE A 119 -1.49 5.06 9.75
C PHE A 119 -0.88 6.45 9.67
N ASP A 120 -1.68 7.51 9.79
CA ASP A 120 -1.23 8.89 9.73
C ASP A 120 -0.43 9.13 8.44
N TYR A 121 -1.04 8.78 7.30
CA TYR A 121 -0.49 9.06 5.98
C TYR A 121 -1.12 10.32 5.43
N GLU A 122 -0.28 11.24 4.96
CA GLU A 122 -0.73 12.38 4.16
C GLU A 122 -0.64 12.03 2.68
N PHE A 123 -1.70 12.30 1.93
CA PHE A 123 -1.65 12.19 0.49
C PHE A 123 -0.96 13.45 -0.04
N ASP A 124 0.35 13.38 -0.27
CA ASP A 124 1.16 14.48 -0.84
C ASP A 124 0.59 14.91 -2.20
N GLY A 125 -0.27 15.92 -2.14
CA GLY A 125 -1.03 16.40 -3.28
C GLY A 125 -1.56 17.81 -3.13
N GLN A 126 -1.12 18.55 -2.10
CA GLN A 126 -1.42 19.96 -1.93
C GLN A 126 -0.17 20.74 -1.48
N SER A 127 0.41 21.46 -2.43
CA SER A 127 0.81 22.86 -2.28
C SER A 127 0.64 23.53 -3.64
#